data_AF-A0A286DNS1-F1
#
_entry.id   AF-A0A286DNS1-F1
#
_cell.length_a   1.000
_cell.length_b   1.000
_cell.length_c   1.000
_cell.angle_alpha   90.00
_cell.angle_beta   90.00
_cell.angle_gamma   90.00
#
_symmetry.space_group_name_H-M   'P 1'
#
loop_
_entity.id
_entity.type
_entity.pdbx_description
1 polymer ?
#
loop_
_entity_poly.entity_id
_entity_poly.type
_entity_poly.pdbx_seq_one_letter_code
_entity_poly.pdbx_strand_id
1 'polypeptide(L)'
;MTMRKTAISLPEDQLMRLKAAEAAGRIPSVSGHIQELLRREEETAEVDETLRRLFGDQLPGEEHLRWADRVLGIDGVDGVERVDGAEGRGAA
;
A
#
# COMPACT_ATOMS: atom_id res chain seq x y z
N MET A 1 14.40 24.20 -2.14
CA MET A 1 13.50 23.11 -1.71
C MET A 1 12.85 23.55 -0.40
N THR A 2 11.56 23.91 -0.41
CA THR A 2 10.88 24.44 0.77
C THR A 2 10.40 23.29 1.66
N MET A 3 11.01 23.11 2.83
CA MET A 3 10.51 22.17 3.84
C MET A 3 9.23 22.73 4.48
N ARG A 4 8.10 22.06 4.26
CA ARG A 4 6.86 22.31 5.02
C ARG A 4 6.88 21.45 6.27
N LYS A 5 6.76 22.08 7.44
CA LYS A 5 6.76 21.41 8.74
C LYS A 5 5.33 21.35 9.25
N THR A 6 4.72 20.17 9.16
CA THR A 6 3.34 19.94 9.64
C THR A 6 3.41 19.31 11.03
N ALA A 7 2.81 19.97 12.02
CA ALA A 7 2.65 19.40 13.34
C ALA A 7 1.36 18.57 13.36
N ILE A 8 1.47 17.29 13.68
CA ILE A 8 0.33 16.38 13.84
C ILE A 8 0.33 15.77 15.24
N SER A 9 -0.85 15.54 15.78
CA SER A 9 -1.02 14.83 17.04
C SER A 9 -1.25 13.35 16.74
N LEU A 10 -0.43 12.50 17.36
CA LEU A 10 -0.53 11.05 17.27
C LEU A 10 -0.79 10.47 18.67
N PRO A 11 -1.58 9.39 18.79
CA PRO A 11 -1.66 8.64 20.05
C PRO A 11 -0.27 8.17 20.50
N GLU A 12 -0.04 8.20 21.81
CA GLU A 12 1.29 7.90 22.38
C GLU A 12 1.77 6.48 22.03
N ASP A 13 0.88 5.48 22.04
CA ASP A 13 1.20 4.11 21.62
C ASP A 13 1.68 4.01 20.18
N GLN A 14 1.10 4.80 19.28
CA GLN A 14 1.48 4.82 17.85
C GLN A 14 2.85 5.46 17.67
N LEU A 15 3.11 6.56 18.40
CA LEU A 15 4.42 7.20 18.40
C LEU A 15 5.50 6.25 18.95
N MET A 16 5.21 5.51 20.03
CA MET A 16 6.15 4.54 20.58
C MET A 16 6.48 3.41 19.60
N ARG A 17 5.47 2.88 18.89
CA ARG A 17 5.68 1.85 17.85
C ARG A 17 6.55 2.36 16.71
N LEU A 18 6.33 3.60 16.26
CA LEU A 18 7.12 4.23 15.20
C LEU A 18 8.57 4.47 15.65
N LYS A 19 8.78 4.96 16.88
CA LYS A 19 10.12 5.11 17.46
C LYS A 19 10.84 3.77 17.62
N ALA A 20 10.13 2.72 18.02
CA ALA A 20 10.70 1.37 18.08
C ALA A 20 11.08 0.84 16.69
N ALA A 21 10.31 1.18 15.65
CA ALA A 21 10.64 0.85 14.26
C ALA A 21 11.88 1.61 13.75
N GLU A 22 12.02 2.89 14.13
CA GLU A 22 13.20 3.71 13.84
C GLU A 22 14.44 3.16 14.54
N ALA A 23 14.34 2.85 15.84
CA ALA A 23 15.44 2.25 16.61
C ALA A 23 15.85 0.87 16.07
N ALA A 24 14.92 0.11 15.51
CA ALA A 24 15.17 -1.16 14.84
C ALA A 24 15.69 -1.02 13.40
N GLY A 25 15.88 0.22 12.89
CA GLY A 25 16.34 0.48 11.53
C GLY A 25 15.34 0.13 10.43
N ARG A 26 14.08 -0.15 10.77
CA ARG A 26 13.01 -0.48 9.80
C ARG A 26 12.51 0.75 9.06
N ILE A 27 12.63 1.93 9.67
CA ILE A 27 12.32 3.21 9.04
C ILE A 27 13.47 4.20 9.28
N PRO A 28 13.79 5.08 8.31
CA PRO A 28 14.91 6.01 8.42
C PRO A 28 14.63 7.16 9.40
N SER A 29 13.37 7.58 9.55
CA SER A 29 12.90 8.48 10.61
C SER A 29 11.39 8.43 10.69
N VAL A 30 10.82 8.74 11.86
CA VAL A 30 9.36 8.84 12.04
C VAL A 30 8.76 9.91 11.12
N SER A 31 9.37 11.10 11.05
CA SER A 31 8.86 12.20 10.23
C SER A 31 8.96 11.89 8.74
N GLY A 32 10.07 11.31 8.27
CA GLY A 32 10.23 10.94 6.86
C GLY A 32 9.28 9.81 6.46
N HIS A 33 9.07 8.84 7.36
CA HIS A 33 8.11 7.76 7.13
C HIS A 33 6.67 8.29 7.01
N ILE A 34 6.25 9.21 7.88
CA ILE A 34 4.92 9.82 7.80
C ILE A 34 4.77 10.66 6.53
N GLN A 35 5.79 11.42 6.12
CA GLN A 35 5.75 12.18 4.87
C GLN A 35 5.60 11.27 3.65
N GLU A 36 6.29 10.13 3.64
CA GLU A 36 6.16 9.14 2.57
C GLU A 36 4.76 8.51 2.54
N LEU A 37 4.16 8.23 3.70
CA LEU A 37 2.79 7.74 3.77
C LEU A 37 1.79 8.76 3.22
N LEU A 38 1.91 10.04 3.62
CA LEU A 38 1.06 11.11 3.13
C LEU A 38 1.20 11.30 1.61
N ARG A 39 2.43 11.24 1.09
CA ARG A 39 2.68 11.31 -0.36
C ARG A 39 1.98 10.18 -1.11
N ARG A 40 2.08 8.94 -0.61
CA ARG A 40 1.41 7.78 -1.21
C ARG A 40 -0.10 7.88 -1.16
N GLU A 41 -0.65 8.45 -0.09
CA GLU A 41 -2.09 8.67 0.05
C GLU A 41 -2.57 9.71 -0.97
N GLU A 42 -1.82 10.80 -1.19
CA GLU A 42 -2.09 11.79 -2.24
C GLU A 42 -2.02 11.15 -3.63
N GLU A 43 -0.96 10.40 -3.93
CA GLU A 43 -0.83 9.67 -5.20
C GLU A 43 -1.97 8.68 -5.44
N THR A 44 -2.39 7.95 -4.38
CA THR A 44 -3.51 7.02 -4.47
C THR A 44 -4.82 7.76 -4.73
N ALA A 45 -5.05 8.90 -4.06
CA ALA A 45 -6.23 9.72 -4.28
C ALA A 45 -6.30 10.29 -5.71
N GLU A 46 -5.16 10.70 -6.28
CA GLU A 46 -5.07 11.15 -7.68
C GLU A 46 -5.40 10.02 -8.67
N VAL A 47 -4.91 8.81 -8.40
CA VAL A 47 -5.24 7.63 -9.20
C VAL A 47 -6.74 7.31 -9.09
N ASP A 48 -7.29 7.30 -7.89
CA ASP A 48 -8.71 7.04 -7.66
C ASP A 48 -9.62 8.07 -8.35
N GLU A 49 -9.25 9.35 -8.31
CA GLU A 49 -9.96 10.40 -9.05
C GLU A 49 -9.89 10.16 -10.56
N THR A 50 -8.72 9.79 -11.06
CA THR A 50 -8.52 9.47 -12.49
C THR A 50 -9.38 8.29 -12.91
N LEU A 51 -9.40 7.21 -12.12
CA LEU A 51 -10.23 6.04 -12.37
C LEU A 51 -11.72 6.40 -12.33
N ARG A 52 -12.15 7.20 -11.35
CA ARG A 52 -13.53 7.69 -11.27
C ARG A 52 -13.92 8.52 -12.49
N ARG A 53 -13.00 9.33 -13.03
CA ARG A 53 -13.23 10.10 -14.26
C ARG A 53 -13.38 9.20 -15.49
N LEU A 54 -12.63 8.10 -15.57
CA LEU A 54 -12.62 7.20 -16.72
C LEU A 54 -13.77 6.19 -16.71
N PHE A 55 -14.10 5.66 -15.53
CA PHE A 55 -15.03 4.55 -15.35
C PHE A 55 -16.30 4.94 -14.55
N GLY A 56 -16.42 6.20 -14.13
CA GLY A 56 -17.51 6.66 -13.28
C GLY A 56 -17.44 6.01 -11.90
N ASP A 57 -18.58 5.57 -11.38
CA ASP A 57 -18.64 4.85 -10.09
C ASP A 57 -18.30 3.36 -10.22
N GLN A 58 -17.99 2.87 -11.42
CA GLN A 58 -17.63 1.47 -11.65
C GLN A 58 -16.12 1.31 -11.57
N LEU A 59 -15.67 0.23 -10.92
CA LEU A 59 -14.28 -0.16 -10.98
C LEU A 59 -13.94 -0.68 -12.39
N PRO A 60 -12.66 -0.56 -12.83
CA PRO A 60 -12.21 -1.15 -14.07
C PRO A 60 -12.52 -2.65 -14.11
N GLY A 61 -13.12 -3.11 -15.20
CA GLY A 61 -13.43 -4.53 -15.38
C GLY A 61 -12.18 -5.41 -15.53
N GLU A 62 -12.36 -6.71 -15.44
CA GLU A 62 -11.28 -7.72 -15.54
C GLU A 62 -10.46 -7.61 -16.85
N GLU A 63 -11.08 -7.15 -17.95
CA GLU A 63 -10.38 -6.90 -19.22
C GLU A 63 -9.35 -5.76 -19.10
N HIS A 64 -9.67 -4.72 -18.33
CA HIS A 64 -8.80 -3.56 -18.11
C HIS A 64 -7.63 -3.92 -17.21
N LEU A 65 -7.88 -4.75 -16.19
CA LEU A 65 -6.84 -5.28 -15.31
C LEU A 65 -5.87 -6.17 -16.10
N ARG A 66 -6.38 -7.11 -16.90
CA ARG A 66 -5.53 -7.97 -17.76
C ARG A 66 -4.73 -7.18 -18.79
N TRP A 67 -5.30 -6.10 -19.33
CA TRP A 67 -4.57 -5.18 -20.19
C TRP A 67 -3.45 -4.46 -19.42
N ALA A 68 -3.74 -3.95 -18.22
CA ALA A 68 -2.78 -3.26 -17.38
C ALA A 68 -1.62 -4.18 -16.98
N ASP A 69 -1.92 -5.42 -16.55
CA ASP A 69 -0.90 -6.40 -16.19
C ASP A 69 0.09 -6.64 -17.33
N ARG A 70 -0.41 -6.81 -18.56
CA ARG A 70 0.42 -6.97 -19.77
C ARG A 70 1.27 -5.75 -20.09
N VAL A 71 0.69 -4.55 -19.98
CA VAL A 71 1.41 -3.30 -20.29
C VAL A 71 2.48 -2.99 -19.24
N LEU A 72 2.19 -3.31 -17.97
CA LEU A 72 3.10 -3.10 -16.85
C LEU A 72 4.10 -4.25 -16.66
N GLY A 73 3.92 -5.38 -17.37
CA GLY A 73 4.77 -6.56 -17.28
C GLY A 73 4.64 -7.31 -15.95
N ILE A 74 3.46 -7.23 -15.32
CA ILE A 74 3.13 -7.85 -14.02
C ILE A 74 2.55 -9.26 -14.20
N ASP A 75 2.12 -9.59 -15.41
CA ASP A 75 1.59 -10.88 -15.85
C ASP A 75 2.57 -12.06 -15.70
N GLY A 76 3.81 -11.82 -15.26
CA GLY A 76 4.83 -12.83 -14.94
C GLY A 76 5.27 -12.91 -13.47
N VAL A 77 4.67 -12.15 -12.54
CA VAL A 77 4.97 -12.25 -11.09
C VAL A 77 3.91 -13.06 -10.35
N ASP A 78 3.75 -14.33 -10.73
CA ASP A 78 3.20 -15.35 -9.83
C ASP A 78 4.11 -15.47 -8.60
N GLY A 79 3.61 -15.08 -7.42
CA GLY A 79 4.39 -15.19 -6.20
C GLY A 79 3.80 -14.59 -4.93
N VAL A 80 2.48 -14.45 -4.81
CA VAL A 80 1.85 -14.42 -3.49
C VAL A 80 1.15 -15.75 -3.31
N GLU A 81 1.92 -16.73 -2.81
CA GLU A 81 1.46 -18.02 -2.35
C GLU A 81 0.24 -17.81 -1.42
N ARG A 82 -0.97 -18.08 -1.94
CA ARG A 82 -2.11 -18.37 -1.07
C ARG A 82 -1.76 -19.64 -0.34
N VAL A 83 -1.44 -19.50 0.94
CA VAL A 83 -1.44 -20.62 1.89
C VAL A 83 -2.88 -21.11 2.07
N ASP A 84 -3.35 -21.91 1.10
CA ASP A 84 -4.54 -22.73 1.26
C ASP A 84 -4.20 -23.86 2.23
N GLY A 85 -4.48 -23.62 3.51
CA GLY A 85 -4.45 -24.63 4.56
C GLY A 85 -5.56 -25.67 4.35
N ALA A 86 -5.30 -26.63 3.47
CA ALA A 86 -6.06 -27.86 3.37
C ALA A 86 -5.28 -29.01 4.03
N GLU A 87 -5.30 -29.07 5.37
CA GLU A 87 -4.93 -30.32 6.06
C GLU A 87 -6.10 -31.32 5.95
N GLY A 88 -5.94 -32.24 5.01
CA GLY A 88 -6.61 -33.54 5.10
C GLY A 88 -6.02 -34.34 6.25
N ARG A 89 -6.85 -34.69 7.23
CA ARG A 89 -6.61 -35.85 8.10
C ARG A 89 -7.74 -36.85 7.91
N GLY A 90 -7.58 -37.70 6.91
CA GLY A 90 -8.08 -39.07 6.96
C GLY A 90 -6.93 -39.96 7.41
N ALA A 91 -7.00 -40.47 8.63
CA ALA A 91 -6.18 -41.61 9.06
C ALA A 91 -6.86 -42.32 10.24
N ALA A 92 -7.12 -43.60 10.01
CA ALA A 92 -7.48 -44.69 10.92
C ALA A 92 -8.92 -44.73 11.47
#